data_AF-A0A1N6F164-F1
#
_entry.id   AF-A0A1N6F164-F1
#
_cell.length_a   1.000
_cell.length_b   1.000
_cell.length_c   1.000
_cell.angle_alpha   90.00
_cell.angle_beta   90.00
_cell.angle_gamma   90.00
#
_symmetry.space_group_name_H-M   'P 1'
#
loop_
_entity.id
_entity.type
_entity.pdbx_description
1 polymer ?
#
loop_
_entity_poly.entity_id
_entity_poly.type
_entity_poly.pdbx_seq_one_letter_code
_entity_poly.pdbx_strand_id
1 'polypeptide(L)'
;MKPNLHHVTACMLAAAFCFASCMKPKQLSEPAPVISPLSVMGTQALAPLNEIKVMSFNIRKTDPADPFTLEERKSYILQVILNNDVDIFGIQELADNAMETYFNTQMAAAGYGVYNSGLANGSPKSIWYKNSRFTRTNAGWFTMHTPDYRSGKWVILQDKLNTSNSYFVVNSHWTTVSSAERSMNADSVLLAINTNNTQNLPVICMGDFNGQPGTPEINKIKDGSGLNMVDALFEGQGDLTFHGWDATGNSKLDYIMSTRNLAFTSSSVLTTSFTVGGQTLWPSDHWPVVASYVPAVFGGAHADVNGKSASSATKFYFADVNGDGKKDKIYWNRTYDSGRPQVFLSNGNGTFQSPAVVHTAGASTLATTRYHYADVNGDGKADEILWDPTLNSGHTRVYLATTNGNFSATVVDNPEGTSAGTTTVYHFADVNGDGKADKIYWNSTFDGGRTRVYLATTGGSFSGTVANGAEGASTTAGTLFYYADVNGDGKVDKILWHPTLNSGKTMVYLSDGDGTFTASSTFSNSGATSGTSATSFYFADVNGDGRADKIYWNPDNYLGEPKVYYSETTNAFVGPIYSLRGTSQSADTEFYFSDISGDGKADQVRWNFGEYTGELRNYFAN
;
A
#
# COMPACT_ATOMS: atom_id res chain seq x y z
N MET A 1 -92.38 -7.18 -16.78
CA MET A 1 -92.82 -8.38 -16.04
C MET A 1 -91.68 -9.40 -16.09
N LYS A 2 -91.36 -10.10 -14.99
CA LYS A 2 -90.57 -11.36 -14.99
C LYS A 2 -91.54 -12.55 -15.18
N PRO A 3 -91.13 -13.73 -15.71
CA PRO A 3 -90.27 -14.76 -15.04
C PRO A 3 -89.01 -15.12 -15.86
N ASN A 4 -87.83 -15.51 -15.32
CA ASN A 4 -87.39 -16.66 -14.47
C ASN A 4 -87.12 -17.97 -15.28
N LEU A 5 -85.84 -18.38 -15.46
CA LEU A 5 -85.08 -19.47 -14.76
C LEU A 5 -85.26 -20.87 -15.43
N HIS A 6 -84.30 -21.81 -15.56
CA HIS A 6 -82.94 -22.09 -15.00
C HIS A 6 -82.10 -22.91 -16.03
N HIS A 7 -80.78 -22.67 -16.21
CA HIS A 7 -79.59 -23.50 -15.82
C HIS A 7 -79.42 -24.91 -16.46
N VAL A 8 -78.23 -25.48 -16.73
CA VAL A 8 -76.78 -25.09 -16.78
C VAL A 8 -76.07 -26.22 -17.58
N THR A 9 -75.16 -26.01 -18.53
CA THR A 9 -73.66 -25.96 -18.50
C THR A 9 -73.20 -25.93 -19.99
N ALA A 10 -71.97 -25.63 -20.46
CA ALA A 10 -70.69 -25.24 -19.85
C ALA A 10 -69.84 -24.34 -20.82
N CYS A 11 -68.52 -24.37 -20.64
CA CYS A 11 -67.45 -23.60 -21.29
C CYS A 11 -66.90 -24.20 -22.62
N MET A 12 -66.18 -23.49 -23.50
CA MET A 12 -66.02 -22.03 -23.74
C MET A 12 -65.49 -21.82 -25.19
N LEU A 13 -65.94 -20.73 -25.83
CA LEU A 13 -65.56 -20.22 -27.18
C LEU A 13 -64.28 -19.34 -27.12
N ALA A 14 -63.65 -18.81 -28.18
CA ALA A 14 -63.63 -18.96 -29.67
C ALA A 14 -62.40 -18.15 -30.19
N ALA A 15 -61.68 -18.54 -31.25
CA ALA A 15 -61.88 -18.15 -32.67
C ALA A 15 -62.20 -16.65 -32.90
N ALA A 16 -61.29 -15.87 -33.50
CA ALA A 16 -61.16 -15.58 -34.96
C ALA A 16 -62.18 -14.50 -35.46
N PHE A 17 -61.92 -13.59 -36.42
CA PHE A 17 -61.23 -13.67 -37.72
C PHE A 17 -60.96 -12.25 -38.31
N CYS A 18 -60.01 -12.15 -39.28
CA CYS A 18 -60.02 -11.27 -40.50
C CYS A 18 -60.15 -9.72 -40.40
N PHE A 19 -59.75 -8.89 -41.39
CA PHE A 19 -59.00 -9.05 -42.66
C PHE A 19 -58.31 -7.71 -43.05
N ALA A 20 -57.31 -7.77 -43.94
CA ALA A 20 -56.86 -6.71 -44.88
C ALA A 20 -56.24 -5.37 -44.40
N SER A 21 -54.90 -5.33 -44.43
CA SER A 21 -54.02 -4.28 -45.01
C SER A 21 -54.27 -2.78 -44.77
N CYS A 22 -53.29 -2.13 -44.11
CA CYS A 22 -52.85 -0.76 -44.46
C CYS A 22 -51.41 -0.48 -43.96
N MET A 23 -50.74 0.53 -44.55
CA MET A 23 -49.30 0.82 -44.36
C MET A 23 -48.96 1.33 -42.94
N LYS A 24 -47.73 1.09 -42.47
CA LYS A 24 -47.14 1.71 -41.26
C LYS A 24 -45.72 2.24 -41.53
N PRO A 25 -45.30 3.33 -40.86
CA PRO A 25 -43.96 3.90 -41.04
C PRO A 25 -42.87 3.05 -40.35
N LYS A 26 -41.63 3.21 -40.81
CA LYS A 26 -40.42 2.68 -40.13
C LYS A 26 -40.34 3.27 -38.72
N GLN A 27 -40.41 2.41 -37.71
CA GLN A 27 -39.95 2.70 -36.36
C GLN A 27 -38.60 2.00 -36.20
N LEU A 28 -37.53 2.77 -36.03
CA LEU A 28 -36.22 2.23 -35.64
C LEU A 28 -36.31 1.86 -34.16
N SER A 29 -36.32 0.57 -33.85
CA SER A 29 -36.14 0.08 -32.48
C SER A 29 -34.65 0.00 -32.19
N GLU A 30 -34.13 0.89 -31.36
CA GLU A 30 -32.86 0.64 -30.68
C GLU A 30 -33.06 -0.54 -29.69
N PRO A 31 -32.09 -1.46 -29.58
CA PRO A 31 -32.16 -2.51 -28.58
C PRO A 31 -31.97 -1.91 -27.18
N ALA A 32 -32.77 -2.36 -26.22
CA ALA A 32 -32.58 -2.00 -24.82
C ALA A 32 -31.17 -2.41 -24.34
N PRO A 33 -30.54 -1.65 -23.44
CA PRO A 33 -29.21 -1.97 -22.93
C PRO A 33 -29.24 -3.34 -22.23
N VAL A 34 -28.31 -4.20 -22.62
CA VAL A 34 -28.08 -5.48 -21.93
C VAL A 34 -27.40 -5.17 -20.62
N ILE A 35 -28.17 -5.13 -19.54
CA ILE A 35 -27.62 -5.11 -18.18
C ILE A 35 -27.00 -6.49 -17.95
N SER A 36 -25.67 -6.57 -18.06
CA SER A 36 -24.91 -7.71 -17.57
C SER A 36 -25.16 -7.83 -16.06
N PRO A 37 -25.52 -9.02 -15.53
CA PRO A 37 -25.58 -9.19 -14.09
C PRO A 37 -24.18 -8.97 -13.51
N LEU A 38 -24.08 -8.23 -12.40
CA LEU A 38 -22.83 -8.17 -11.63
C LEU A 38 -22.38 -9.59 -11.32
N SER A 39 -21.15 -9.93 -11.69
CA SER A 39 -20.51 -11.13 -11.18
C SER A 39 -20.33 -10.94 -9.68
N VAL A 40 -21.08 -11.72 -8.89
CA VAL A 40 -20.74 -11.92 -7.48
C VAL A 40 -19.37 -12.58 -7.47
N MET A 41 -18.32 -11.78 -7.29
CA MET A 41 -16.98 -12.32 -7.05
C MET A 41 -17.08 -13.11 -5.74
N GLY A 42 -16.83 -14.41 -5.82
CA GLY A 42 -16.83 -15.23 -4.61
C GLY A 42 -15.74 -14.71 -3.68
N THR A 43 -16.05 -14.61 -2.38
CA THR A 43 -15.11 -14.17 -1.34
C THR A 43 -13.95 -15.16 -1.23
N GLN A 44 -12.93 -14.96 -2.06
CA GLN A 44 -11.70 -15.72 -2.01
C GLN A 44 -10.85 -15.15 -0.88
N ALA A 45 -10.37 -16.02 0.01
CA ALA A 45 -9.39 -15.59 1.00
C ALA A 45 -8.13 -15.10 0.27
N LEU A 46 -7.51 -14.03 0.77
CA LEU A 46 -6.26 -13.51 0.22
C LEU A 46 -5.22 -14.63 0.13
N ALA A 47 -4.45 -14.64 -0.95
CA ALA A 47 -3.31 -15.52 -1.04
C ALA A 47 -2.32 -15.16 0.08
N PRO A 48 -1.67 -16.14 0.75
CA PRO A 48 -0.66 -15.82 1.75
C PRO A 48 0.42 -14.93 1.13
N LEU A 49 0.94 -13.97 1.91
CA LEU A 49 1.92 -12.96 1.45
C LEU A 49 3.16 -13.56 0.74
N ASN A 50 3.44 -14.86 0.96
CA ASN A 50 4.56 -15.58 0.38
C ASN A 50 5.89 -14.84 0.60
N GLU A 51 6.13 -14.40 1.84
CA GLU A 51 7.32 -13.63 2.21
C GLU A 51 8.62 -14.38 1.89
N ILE A 52 9.59 -13.73 1.26
CA ILE A 52 10.94 -14.24 1.03
C ILE A 52 11.80 -13.88 2.22
N LYS A 53 12.22 -14.88 3.00
CA LYS A 53 13.08 -14.65 4.17
C LYS A 53 14.55 -14.76 3.81
N VAL A 54 15.34 -13.72 4.08
CA VAL A 54 16.76 -13.61 3.72
C VAL A 54 17.62 -13.43 4.97
N MET A 55 18.81 -14.05 5.00
CA MET A 55 19.81 -13.86 6.08
C MET A 55 21.19 -13.47 5.53
N SER A 56 21.85 -12.52 6.20
CA SER A 56 23.30 -12.31 6.10
C SER A 56 23.98 -12.73 7.39
N PHE A 57 25.08 -13.46 7.32
CA PHE A 57 25.80 -13.92 8.52
C PHE A 57 27.31 -14.07 8.30
N ASN A 58 28.10 -13.16 8.89
CA ASN A 58 29.53 -13.40 9.05
C ASN A 58 29.72 -14.45 10.14
N ILE A 59 30.24 -15.63 9.79
CA ILE A 59 30.39 -16.76 10.72
C ILE A 59 31.74 -16.80 11.44
N ARG A 60 32.61 -15.82 11.18
CA ARG A 60 33.96 -15.68 11.72
C ARG A 60 34.90 -16.85 11.37
N LYS A 61 35.96 -16.55 10.62
CA LYS A 61 36.99 -17.53 10.21
C LYS A 61 37.63 -18.23 11.42
N THR A 62 38.32 -19.33 11.16
CA THR A 62 39.18 -19.97 12.17
C THR A 62 40.30 -19.03 12.63
N ASP A 63 40.29 -18.66 13.91
CA ASP A 63 41.35 -17.90 14.58
C ASP A 63 41.67 -18.57 15.95
N PRO A 64 42.92 -18.96 16.25
CA PRO A 64 43.27 -19.58 17.53
C PRO A 64 43.09 -18.68 18.76
N ALA A 65 42.85 -17.38 18.57
CA ALA A 65 42.55 -16.44 19.66
C ALA A 65 41.04 -16.34 20.00
N ASP A 66 40.16 -16.94 19.20
CA ASP A 66 38.71 -16.89 19.44
C ASP A 66 38.33 -17.76 20.67
N PRO A 67 37.28 -17.39 21.45
CA PRO A 67 36.88 -18.14 22.65
C PRO A 67 36.45 -19.59 22.36
N PHE A 68 35.94 -19.85 21.16
CA PHE A 68 35.58 -21.17 20.66
C PHE A 68 36.03 -21.30 19.20
N THR A 69 36.62 -22.44 18.85
CA THR A 69 37.04 -22.72 17.48
C THR A 69 35.83 -22.83 16.54
N LEU A 70 36.05 -22.62 15.24
CA LEU A 70 34.99 -22.81 14.24
C LEU A 70 34.47 -24.26 14.20
N GLU A 71 35.30 -25.25 14.56
CA GLU A 71 34.89 -26.66 14.68
C GLU A 71 33.86 -26.86 15.81
N GLU A 72 34.02 -26.16 16.94
CA GLU A 72 33.06 -26.17 18.06
C GLU A 72 31.80 -25.35 17.74
N ARG A 73 31.92 -24.24 17.02
CA ARG A 73 30.81 -23.34 16.69
C ARG A 73 29.93 -23.81 15.51
N LYS A 74 30.44 -24.59 14.56
CA LYS A 74 29.76 -24.86 13.26
C LYS A 74 28.36 -25.47 13.38
N SER A 75 28.11 -26.33 14.36
CA SER A 75 26.78 -26.94 14.58
C SER A 75 25.77 -25.93 15.11
N TYR A 76 26.21 -25.00 15.96
CA TYR A 76 25.40 -23.90 16.49
C TYR A 76 25.09 -22.84 15.42
N ILE A 77 26.07 -22.52 14.55
CA ILE A 77 25.86 -21.69 13.35
C ILE A 77 24.76 -22.31 12.46
N LEU A 78 24.89 -23.60 12.14
CA LEU A 78 23.90 -24.34 11.36
C LEU A 78 22.53 -24.34 12.05
N GLN A 79 22.48 -24.54 13.37
CA GLN A 79 21.24 -24.53 14.13
C GLN A 79 20.53 -23.17 14.08
N VAL A 80 21.26 -22.04 14.15
CA VAL A 80 20.68 -20.70 14.00
C VAL A 80 20.06 -20.52 12.61
N ILE A 81 20.74 -20.96 11.54
CA ILE A 81 20.23 -20.88 10.16
C ILE A 81 18.96 -21.72 10.00
N LEU A 82 19.01 -23.00 10.40
CA LEU A 82 17.89 -23.94 10.22
C LEU A 82 16.68 -23.61 11.09
N ASN A 83 16.87 -23.20 12.35
CA ASN A 83 15.76 -22.80 13.23
C ASN A 83 15.00 -21.56 12.72
N ASN A 84 15.64 -20.73 11.89
CA ASN A 84 15.01 -19.54 11.32
C ASN A 84 14.34 -19.79 9.96
N ASP A 85 14.51 -20.99 9.38
CA ASP A 85 13.92 -21.41 8.09
C ASP A 85 13.99 -20.33 6.99
N VAL A 86 15.17 -19.73 6.79
CA VAL A 86 15.35 -18.64 5.81
C VAL A 86 15.41 -19.18 4.39
N ASP A 87 14.74 -18.55 3.43
CA ASP A 87 14.68 -19.07 2.05
C ASP A 87 15.99 -18.87 1.28
N ILE A 88 16.73 -17.80 1.60
CA ILE A 88 18.00 -17.43 0.97
C ILE A 88 18.96 -16.98 2.08
N PHE A 89 20.25 -17.36 2.01
CA PHE A 89 21.23 -16.76 2.91
C PHE A 89 22.64 -16.67 2.32
N GLY A 90 23.37 -15.65 2.79
CA GLY A 90 24.77 -15.40 2.46
C GLY A 90 25.65 -15.52 3.70
N ILE A 91 26.70 -16.34 3.59
CA ILE A 91 27.77 -16.41 4.62
C ILE A 91 29.01 -15.65 4.17
N GLN A 92 29.67 -15.02 5.14
CA GLN A 92 31.01 -14.44 5.02
C GLN A 92 32.00 -15.18 5.96
N GLU A 93 33.29 -15.17 5.62
CA GLU A 93 34.40 -15.79 6.40
C GLU A 93 34.52 -17.32 6.44
N LEU A 94 33.83 -18.04 5.57
CA LEU A 94 33.94 -19.50 5.41
C LEU A 94 35.24 -19.97 4.70
N ALA A 95 36.42 -19.48 5.14
CA ALA A 95 37.70 -19.65 4.41
C ALA A 95 38.32 -21.06 4.46
N ASP A 96 37.77 -21.97 5.25
CA ASP A 96 38.26 -23.34 5.38
C ASP A 96 37.47 -24.30 4.46
N ASN A 97 38.16 -25.02 3.57
CA ASN A 97 37.54 -25.93 2.59
C ASN A 97 36.79 -27.11 3.25
N ALA A 98 37.24 -27.59 4.42
CA ALA A 98 36.57 -28.67 5.13
C ALA A 98 35.29 -28.15 5.81
N MET A 99 35.32 -26.93 6.35
CA MET A 99 34.12 -26.23 6.84
C MET A 99 33.15 -25.96 5.70
N GLU A 100 33.62 -25.49 4.55
CA GLU A 100 32.76 -25.25 3.38
C GLU A 100 32.09 -26.56 2.93
N THR A 101 32.86 -27.66 2.87
CA THR A 101 32.34 -28.99 2.56
C THR A 101 31.30 -29.45 3.59
N TYR A 102 31.54 -29.21 4.89
CA TYR A 102 30.59 -29.51 5.96
C TYR A 102 29.27 -28.73 5.77
N PHE A 103 29.31 -27.40 5.69
CA PHE A 103 28.10 -26.58 5.53
C PHE A 103 27.36 -26.93 4.24
N ASN A 104 28.06 -27.10 3.11
CA ASN A 104 27.42 -27.54 1.86
C ASN A 104 26.69 -28.88 2.00
N THR A 105 27.29 -29.85 2.69
CA THR A 105 26.69 -31.18 2.91
C THR A 105 25.45 -31.10 3.79
N GLN A 106 25.53 -30.36 4.91
CA GLN A 106 24.41 -30.22 5.84
C GLN A 106 23.24 -29.43 5.21
N MET A 107 23.55 -28.34 4.50
CA MET A 107 22.52 -27.52 3.86
C MET A 107 21.86 -28.24 2.67
N ALA A 108 22.61 -29.06 1.91
CA ALA A 108 22.03 -29.91 0.87
C ALA A 108 21.08 -30.96 1.47
N ALA A 109 21.42 -31.57 2.62
CA ALA A 109 20.53 -32.48 3.35
C ALA A 109 19.26 -31.77 3.88
N ALA A 110 19.36 -30.48 4.22
CA ALA A 110 18.23 -29.61 4.55
C ALA A 110 17.47 -29.06 3.32
N GLY A 111 17.79 -29.51 2.10
CA GLY A 111 17.06 -29.15 0.88
C GLY A 111 17.50 -27.86 0.18
N TYR A 112 18.63 -27.27 0.56
CA TYR A 112 19.15 -26.05 -0.06
C TYR A 112 20.06 -26.34 -1.25
N GLY A 113 19.96 -25.52 -2.29
CA GLY A 113 20.98 -25.38 -3.31
C GLY A 113 22.04 -24.38 -2.86
N VAL A 114 23.23 -24.42 -3.47
CA VAL A 114 24.31 -23.48 -3.20
C VAL A 114 24.93 -22.96 -4.50
N TYR A 115 25.35 -21.70 -4.49
CA TYR A 115 26.35 -21.18 -5.41
C TYR A 115 27.61 -20.75 -4.65
N ASN A 116 28.70 -21.45 -4.93
CA ASN A 116 30.00 -21.26 -4.30
C ASN A 116 31.19 -21.29 -5.28
N SER A 117 30.96 -21.29 -6.59
CA SER A 117 32.04 -21.25 -7.58
C SER A 117 32.80 -19.91 -7.58
N GLY A 118 34.00 -19.88 -8.17
CA GLY A 118 34.82 -18.67 -8.33
C GLY A 118 36.06 -18.62 -7.45
N LEU A 119 36.79 -17.51 -7.49
CA LEU A 119 38.00 -17.33 -6.68
C LEU A 119 37.67 -17.19 -5.19
N ALA A 120 38.42 -17.91 -4.34
CA ALA A 120 38.29 -17.86 -2.89
C ALA A 120 38.88 -16.58 -2.26
N ASN A 121 39.74 -15.86 -2.99
CA ASN A 121 40.56 -14.71 -2.58
C ASN A 121 40.15 -14.03 -1.26
N GLY A 122 40.93 -14.26 -0.21
CA GLY A 122 40.62 -13.82 1.14
C GLY A 122 39.62 -14.76 1.80
N SER A 123 38.40 -14.27 2.02
CA SER A 123 37.31 -15.01 2.64
C SER A 123 36.26 -15.32 1.57
N PRO A 124 35.91 -16.59 1.29
CA PRO A 124 34.95 -16.92 0.26
C PRO A 124 33.55 -16.50 0.69
N LYS A 125 32.71 -16.28 -0.31
CA LYS A 125 31.27 -16.06 -0.16
C LYS A 125 30.56 -17.29 -0.67
N SER A 126 29.41 -17.60 -0.09
CA SER A 126 28.49 -18.60 -0.65
C SER A 126 27.08 -18.10 -0.47
N ILE A 127 26.21 -18.43 -1.44
CA ILE A 127 24.78 -18.11 -1.39
C ILE A 127 24.04 -19.43 -1.44
N TRP A 128 23.25 -19.71 -0.40
CA TRP A 128 22.32 -20.84 -0.37
C TRP A 128 20.90 -20.35 -0.58
N TYR A 129 20.07 -21.23 -1.12
CA TYR A 129 18.65 -20.97 -1.40
C TYR A 129 17.85 -22.27 -1.30
N LYS A 130 16.63 -22.24 -0.75
CA LYS A 130 15.77 -23.44 -0.68
C LYS A 130 15.41 -23.95 -2.08
N ASN A 131 15.74 -25.20 -2.40
CA ASN A 131 15.36 -25.80 -3.70
C ASN A 131 13.85 -26.02 -3.83
N SER A 132 13.10 -26.08 -2.72
CA SER A 132 11.64 -26.14 -2.75
C SER A 132 11.02 -24.87 -3.33
N ARG A 133 11.64 -23.70 -3.08
CA ARG A 133 11.12 -22.39 -3.47
C ARG A 133 11.77 -21.80 -4.71
N PHE A 134 13.08 -21.94 -4.89
CA PHE A 134 13.80 -21.22 -5.95
C PHE A 134 14.39 -22.14 -7.02
N THR A 135 14.41 -21.63 -8.26
CA THR A 135 15.23 -22.15 -9.36
C THR A 135 16.33 -21.13 -9.64
N ARG A 136 17.61 -21.54 -9.53
CA ARG A 136 18.73 -20.68 -9.93
C ARG A 136 18.89 -20.69 -11.45
N THR A 137 18.55 -19.58 -12.08
CA THR A 137 18.58 -19.43 -13.55
C THR A 137 19.92 -18.92 -14.06
N ASN A 138 20.66 -18.15 -13.26
CA ASN A 138 22.01 -17.68 -13.57
C ASN A 138 22.83 -17.48 -12.29
N ALA A 139 24.16 -17.40 -12.40
CA ALA A 139 25.06 -17.09 -11.30
C ALA A 139 26.44 -16.66 -11.78
N GLY A 140 27.16 -15.92 -10.93
CA GLY A 140 28.52 -15.48 -11.22
C GLY A 140 29.27 -14.98 -9.99
N TRP A 141 30.52 -14.62 -10.19
CA TRP A 141 31.41 -14.10 -9.17
C TRP A 141 32.21 -12.93 -9.74
N PHE A 142 32.74 -12.09 -8.86
CA PHE A 142 33.57 -10.94 -9.23
C PHE A 142 34.68 -10.75 -8.20
N THR A 143 35.77 -10.11 -8.62
CA THR A 143 36.84 -9.64 -7.75
C THR A 143 36.62 -8.15 -7.48
N MET A 144 36.83 -7.74 -6.24
CA MET A 144 36.79 -6.35 -5.83
C MET A 144 38.07 -5.63 -6.27
N HIS A 145 37.92 -4.38 -6.70
CA HIS A 145 39.01 -3.54 -7.18
C HIS A 145 39.83 -2.92 -6.02
N THR A 146 40.19 -3.73 -5.01
CA THR A 146 41.03 -3.35 -3.87
C THR A 146 42.35 -4.14 -3.86
N PRO A 147 43.42 -3.62 -3.21
CA PRO A 147 44.73 -4.31 -3.16
C PRO A 147 44.71 -5.69 -2.50
N ASP A 148 43.68 -6.01 -1.70
CA ASP A 148 43.47 -7.31 -1.06
C ASP A 148 42.65 -8.30 -1.92
N TYR A 149 42.21 -7.89 -3.12
CA TYR A 149 41.58 -8.73 -4.17
C TYR A 149 40.42 -9.63 -3.70
N ARG A 150 39.66 -9.20 -2.69
CA ARG A 150 38.48 -9.92 -2.16
C ARG A 150 37.47 -10.30 -3.24
N SER A 151 36.65 -11.33 -3.01
CA SER A 151 35.60 -11.74 -3.96
C SER A 151 34.17 -11.52 -3.45
N GLY A 152 33.26 -11.33 -4.40
CA GLY A 152 31.81 -11.35 -4.20
C GLY A 152 31.15 -12.35 -5.16
N LYS A 153 29.94 -12.81 -4.82
CA LYS A 153 29.16 -13.76 -5.62
C LYS A 153 27.73 -13.30 -5.79
N TRP A 154 27.11 -13.64 -6.90
CA TRP A 154 25.71 -13.33 -7.19
C TRP A 154 24.99 -14.52 -7.84
N VAL A 155 23.67 -14.55 -7.67
CA VAL A 155 22.75 -15.52 -8.28
C VAL A 155 21.51 -14.79 -8.79
N ILE A 156 20.88 -15.33 -9.82
CA ILE A 156 19.50 -15.00 -10.18
C ILE A 156 18.61 -16.19 -9.79
N LEU A 157 17.60 -15.92 -8.97
CA LEU A 157 16.66 -16.90 -8.44
C LEU A 157 15.24 -16.58 -8.92
N GLN A 158 14.62 -17.50 -9.65
CA GLN A 158 13.20 -17.44 -10.01
C GLN A 158 12.37 -18.13 -8.93
N ASP A 159 11.31 -17.47 -8.44
CA ASP A 159 10.38 -18.06 -7.47
C ASP A 159 9.48 -19.10 -8.14
N LYS A 160 9.29 -20.26 -7.49
CA LYS A 160 8.38 -21.33 -7.95
C LYS A 160 6.94 -21.09 -7.52
N LEU A 161 6.70 -20.25 -6.51
CA LEU A 161 5.36 -19.84 -6.09
C LEU A 161 4.74 -18.83 -7.07
N ASN A 162 5.56 -17.99 -7.69
CA ASN A 162 5.17 -17.11 -8.80
C ASN A 162 6.34 -16.94 -9.77
N THR A 163 6.28 -17.63 -10.91
CA THR A 163 7.39 -17.66 -11.89
C THR A 163 7.61 -16.35 -12.63
N SER A 164 6.70 -15.39 -12.52
CA SER A 164 6.91 -14.01 -13.00
C SER A 164 7.91 -13.25 -12.12
N ASN A 165 8.12 -13.70 -10.88
CA ASN A 165 9.07 -13.11 -9.95
C ASN A 165 10.46 -13.74 -10.09
N SER A 166 11.48 -12.89 -10.17
CA SER A 166 12.88 -13.30 -10.14
C SER A 166 13.73 -12.23 -9.46
N TYR A 167 14.77 -12.64 -8.74
CA TYR A 167 15.55 -11.78 -7.86
C TYR A 167 17.04 -11.90 -8.16
N PHE A 168 17.73 -10.76 -8.25
CA PHE A 168 19.19 -10.72 -8.33
C PHE A 168 19.75 -10.61 -6.92
N VAL A 169 20.40 -11.67 -6.42
CA VAL A 169 20.93 -11.71 -5.05
C VAL A 169 22.45 -11.67 -5.10
N VAL A 170 23.06 -10.76 -4.34
CA VAL A 170 24.53 -10.63 -4.24
C VAL A 170 25.00 -10.69 -2.79
N ASN A 171 26.09 -11.43 -2.55
CA ASN A 171 26.76 -11.58 -1.26
C ASN A 171 28.22 -11.13 -1.37
N SER A 172 28.69 -10.31 -0.43
CA SER A 172 30.06 -9.77 -0.41
C SER A 172 30.61 -9.62 1.02
N HIS A 173 31.92 -9.39 1.17
CA HIS A 173 32.52 -8.93 2.44
C HIS A 173 33.64 -7.94 2.11
N TRP A 174 33.49 -6.69 2.52
CA TRP A 174 34.37 -5.57 2.14
C TRP A 174 35.58 -5.42 3.08
N THR A 175 36.56 -4.63 2.67
CA THR A 175 37.82 -4.48 3.42
C THR A 175 37.68 -3.68 4.72
N THR A 176 38.46 -4.07 5.72
CA THR A 176 38.61 -3.33 6.99
C THR A 176 39.58 -2.14 6.87
N VAL A 177 40.41 -2.09 5.81
CA VAL A 177 41.57 -1.19 5.72
C VAL A 177 41.21 0.29 5.74
N SER A 178 40.27 0.74 4.90
CA SER A 178 39.83 2.15 4.88
C SER A 178 38.47 2.34 4.20
N SER A 179 37.79 3.44 4.53
CA SER A 179 36.56 3.89 3.85
C SER A 179 36.76 4.14 2.35
N ALA A 180 37.96 4.61 1.95
CA ALA A 180 38.30 4.80 0.54
C ALA A 180 38.37 3.47 -0.23
N GLU A 181 38.94 2.42 0.37
CA GLU A 181 38.98 1.09 -0.24
C GLU A 181 37.61 0.41 -0.22
N ARG A 182 36.84 0.53 0.87
CA ARG A 182 35.44 0.08 0.87
C ARG A 182 34.58 0.79 -0.17
N SER A 183 34.85 2.06 -0.45
CA SER A 183 34.19 2.79 -1.54
C SER A 183 34.49 2.17 -2.91
N MET A 184 35.67 1.55 -3.11
CA MET A 184 36.00 0.76 -4.31
C MET A 184 35.35 -0.65 -4.27
N ASN A 185 35.13 -1.24 -3.09
CA ASN A 185 34.32 -2.46 -2.96
C ASN A 185 32.86 -2.19 -3.38
N ALA A 186 32.26 -1.08 -2.92
CA ALA A 186 30.94 -0.64 -3.36
C ALA A 186 30.86 -0.45 -4.89
N ASP A 187 31.85 0.22 -5.51
CA ASP A 187 31.94 0.33 -6.98
C ASP A 187 31.96 -1.05 -7.67
N SER A 188 32.68 -2.01 -7.09
CA SER A 188 32.80 -3.37 -7.63
C SER A 188 31.48 -4.15 -7.56
N VAL A 189 30.73 -4.00 -6.46
CA VAL A 189 29.39 -4.60 -6.28
C VAL A 189 28.40 -3.98 -7.27
N LEU A 190 28.38 -2.65 -7.38
CA LEU A 190 27.52 -1.92 -8.32
C LEU A 190 27.81 -2.32 -9.77
N LEU A 191 29.10 -2.39 -10.15
CA LEU A 191 29.51 -2.85 -11.48
C LEU A 191 29.04 -4.29 -11.76
N ALA A 192 29.14 -5.20 -10.78
CA ALA A 192 28.68 -6.57 -10.91
C ALA A 192 27.15 -6.64 -11.08
N ILE A 193 26.37 -5.85 -10.33
CA ILE A 193 24.91 -5.75 -10.49
C ILE A 193 24.59 -5.22 -11.89
N ASN A 194 25.10 -4.05 -12.28
CA ASN A 194 24.78 -3.41 -13.55
C ASN A 194 25.15 -4.25 -14.78
N THR A 195 26.27 -4.98 -14.71
CA THR A 195 26.75 -5.82 -15.82
C THR A 195 25.91 -7.09 -16.00
N ASN A 196 25.38 -7.67 -14.92
CA ASN A 196 24.77 -9.00 -14.93
C ASN A 196 23.24 -8.99 -14.73
N ASN A 197 22.67 -7.96 -14.12
CA ASN A 197 21.22 -7.78 -13.95
C ASN A 197 20.57 -7.14 -15.19
N THR A 198 20.77 -7.76 -16.36
CA THR A 198 20.30 -7.24 -17.65
C THR A 198 18.78 -7.18 -17.81
N GLN A 199 18.04 -7.82 -16.90
CA GLN A 199 16.57 -7.82 -16.85
C GLN A 199 16.00 -6.77 -15.87
N ASN A 200 16.85 -5.97 -15.20
CA ASN A 200 16.44 -5.01 -14.18
C ASN A 200 15.59 -5.64 -13.06
N LEU A 201 15.97 -6.83 -12.62
CA LEU A 201 15.28 -7.57 -11.55
C LEU A 201 15.44 -6.84 -10.21
N PRO A 202 14.49 -6.98 -9.27
CA PRO A 202 14.68 -6.58 -7.89
C PRO A 202 15.98 -7.16 -7.32
N VAL A 203 16.82 -6.30 -6.74
CA VAL A 203 18.12 -6.66 -6.17
C VAL A 203 18.00 -6.83 -4.67
N ILE A 204 18.64 -7.88 -4.15
CA ILE A 204 18.90 -8.09 -2.72
C ILE A 204 20.43 -8.16 -2.54
N CYS A 205 21.00 -7.17 -1.87
CA CYS A 205 22.44 -7.01 -1.67
C CYS A 205 22.79 -7.17 -0.20
N MET A 206 23.53 -8.23 0.14
CA MET A 206 23.82 -8.60 1.52
C MET A 206 25.32 -8.81 1.79
N GLY A 207 25.70 -8.67 3.07
CA GLY A 207 27.04 -9.01 3.54
C GLY A 207 27.54 -8.16 4.70
N ASP A 208 28.73 -8.51 5.17
CA ASP A 208 29.56 -7.67 6.05
C ASP A 208 30.27 -6.60 5.20
N PHE A 209 29.79 -5.37 5.28
CA PHE A 209 30.34 -4.27 4.49
C PHE A 209 31.46 -3.53 5.22
N ASN A 210 31.80 -3.89 6.47
CA ASN A 210 32.82 -3.23 7.31
C ASN A 210 32.72 -1.68 7.38
N GLY A 211 31.57 -1.13 7.00
CA GLY A 211 31.29 0.30 6.92
C GLY A 211 30.07 0.62 7.76
N GLN A 212 30.16 1.69 8.56
CA GLN A 212 29.05 2.10 9.41
C GLN A 212 28.03 2.97 8.65
N PRO A 213 26.78 3.08 9.15
CA PRO A 213 25.75 3.91 8.56
C PRO A 213 26.22 5.36 8.35
N GLY A 214 25.89 5.94 7.18
CA GLY A 214 26.27 7.31 6.81
C GLY A 214 27.70 7.48 6.26
N THR A 215 28.55 6.44 6.25
CA THR A 215 29.87 6.50 5.60
C THR A 215 29.77 6.58 4.06
N PRO A 216 30.78 7.15 3.36
CA PRO A 216 30.74 7.32 1.90
C PRO A 216 30.46 6.02 1.13
N GLU A 217 31.04 4.90 1.57
CA GLU A 217 30.85 3.57 0.98
C GLU A 217 29.41 3.04 1.13
N ILE A 218 28.77 3.28 2.28
CA ILE A 218 27.39 2.84 2.56
C ILE A 218 26.39 3.72 1.81
N ASN A 219 26.61 5.03 1.76
CA ASN A 219 25.78 5.94 0.96
C ASN A 219 25.92 5.62 -0.54
N LYS A 220 27.12 5.24 -1.00
CA LYS A 220 27.36 4.87 -2.40
C LYS A 220 26.62 3.60 -2.81
N ILE A 221 26.59 2.53 -2.01
CA ILE A 221 25.87 1.31 -2.42
C ILE A 221 24.35 1.50 -2.45
N LYS A 222 23.80 2.45 -1.67
CA LYS A 222 22.38 2.80 -1.68
C LYS A 222 21.97 3.51 -2.97
N ASP A 223 22.58 4.66 -3.28
CA ASP A 223 22.14 5.52 -4.40
C ASP A 223 22.98 5.39 -5.68
N GLY A 224 24.10 4.67 -5.61
CA GLY A 224 24.97 4.38 -6.74
C GLY A 224 24.22 3.72 -7.89
N SER A 225 24.51 4.17 -9.11
CA SER A 225 23.90 3.67 -10.35
C SER A 225 22.36 3.80 -10.44
N GLY A 226 21.71 4.55 -9.53
CA GLY A 226 20.26 4.75 -9.53
C GLY A 226 19.45 3.56 -9.00
N LEU A 227 20.09 2.58 -8.37
CA LEU A 227 19.41 1.40 -7.79
C LEU A 227 18.52 1.76 -6.59
N ASN A 228 18.86 2.83 -5.86
CA ASN A 228 18.09 3.40 -4.75
C ASN A 228 17.71 2.29 -3.73
N MET A 229 18.74 1.60 -3.22
CA MET A 229 18.56 0.52 -2.27
C MET A 229 18.24 1.05 -0.87
N VAL A 230 17.36 0.33 -0.18
CA VAL A 230 16.94 0.59 1.19
C VAL A 230 17.49 -0.49 2.10
N ASP A 231 17.92 -0.10 3.30
CA ASP A 231 18.48 -0.97 4.34
C ASP A 231 17.37 -1.62 5.17
N ALA A 232 17.42 -2.95 5.32
CA ALA A 232 16.45 -3.70 6.13
C ALA A 232 16.49 -3.35 7.62
N LEU A 233 17.65 -2.93 8.13
CA LEU A 233 17.83 -2.53 9.53
C LEU A 233 17.72 -1.01 9.72
N PHE A 234 17.02 -0.33 8.81
CA PHE A 234 16.72 1.11 8.85
C PHE A 234 17.97 2.03 8.81
N GLU A 235 17.79 3.35 8.71
CA GLU A 235 18.90 4.34 8.71
C GLU A 235 19.42 4.60 10.13
N GLY A 236 20.61 5.21 10.20
CA GLY A 236 21.31 5.44 11.47
C GLY A 236 21.92 4.15 12.00
N GLN A 237 22.39 4.17 13.25
CA GLN A 237 23.08 3.01 13.85
C GLN A 237 22.21 1.75 13.89
N GLY A 238 20.87 1.88 13.89
CA GLY A 238 19.93 0.76 13.85
C GLY A 238 20.16 -0.26 14.97
N ASP A 239 19.85 -1.52 14.68
CA ASP A 239 20.34 -2.64 15.48
C ASP A 239 21.82 -2.91 15.17
N LEU A 240 22.63 -3.05 16.21
CA LEU A 240 24.05 -3.38 16.08
C LEU A 240 24.22 -4.84 15.63
N THR A 241 25.22 -5.11 14.79
CA THR A 241 25.44 -6.45 14.20
C THR A 241 26.76 -7.08 14.63
N PHE A 242 27.77 -6.28 14.99
CA PHE A 242 29.06 -6.75 15.48
C PHE A 242 29.18 -6.57 16.99
N HIS A 243 29.58 -7.65 17.68
CA HIS A 243 29.75 -7.68 19.14
C HIS A 243 31.09 -8.24 19.62
N GLY A 244 31.99 -8.72 18.75
CA GLY A 244 33.35 -9.08 19.17
C GLY A 244 33.43 -10.05 20.35
N TRP A 245 32.48 -10.98 20.45
CA TRP A 245 32.25 -11.92 21.57
C TRP A 245 31.69 -11.34 22.89
N ASP A 246 31.45 -10.03 23.01
CA ASP A 246 31.11 -9.35 24.29
C ASP A 246 29.62 -9.29 24.67
N ALA A 247 28.74 -9.82 23.82
CA ALA A 247 27.26 -9.79 23.95
C ALA A 247 26.57 -8.42 23.97
N THR A 248 27.32 -7.31 23.95
CA THR A 248 26.80 -5.94 24.06
C THR A 248 26.58 -5.31 22.70
N GLY A 249 27.49 -5.59 21.75
CA GLY A 249 27.45 -4.96 20.44
C GLY A 249 28.09 -3.56 20.46
N ASN A 250 28.74 -3.18 19.36
CA ASN A 250 29.35 -1.84 19.24
C ASN A 250 29.19 -1.18 17.86
N SER A 251 28.90 -1.94 16.81
CA SER A 251 28.80 -1.42 15.43
C SER A 251 27.73 -2.17 14.62
N LYS A 252 27.07 -1.47 13.70
CA LYS A 252 26.34 -2.06 12.57
C LYS A 252 27.27 -2.11 11.36
N LEU A 253 27.63 -3.32 10.93
CA LEU A 253 28.57 -3.59 9.82
C LEU A 253 27.96 -4.53 8.77
N ASP A 254 26.99 -5.36 9.17
CA ASP A 254 26.26 -6.28 8.30
C ASP A 254 24.97 -5.65 7.79
N TYR A 255 24.68 -5.89 6.52
CA TYR A 255 23.51 -5.33 5.86
C TYR A 255 22.77 -6.38 5.06
N ILE A 256 21.45 -6.20 4.96
CA ILE A 256 20.66 -6.67 3.82
C ILE A 256 19.98 -5.42 3.25
N MET A 257 20.34 -5.07 2.02
CA MET A 257 19.77 -3.94 1.30
C MET A 257 18.93 -4.45 0.11
N SER A 258 17.90 -3.70 -0.27
CA SER A 258 17.06 -4.06 -1.41
C SER A 258 16.64 -2.86 -2.25
N THR A 259 16.55 -3.03 -3.57
CA THR A 259 15.86 -2.06 -4.45
C THR A 259 14.39 -1.91 -4.05
N ARG A 260 13.82 -0.72 -4.25
CA ARG A 260 12.39 -0.39 -3.98
C ARG A 260 11.35 -1.13 -4.86
N ASN A 261 11.76 -2.19 -5.55
CA ASN A 261 10.88 -3.15 -6.21
C ASN A 261 10.44 -4.28 -5.26
N LEU A 262 10.95 -4.28 -4.02
CA LEU A 262 10.45 -5.05 -2.89
C LEU A 262 9.80 -4.13 -1.85
N ALA A 263 9.00 -4.71 -0.97
CA ALA A 263 8.58 -4.14 0.31
C ALA A 263 9.04 -5.08 1.44
N PHE A 264 9.33 -4.52 2.62
CA PHE A 264 9.61 -5.35 3.81
C PHE A 264 8.31 -5.78 4.48
N THR A 265 8.34 -6.88 5.21
CA THR A 265 7.30 -7.23 6.21
C THR A 265 7.88 -7.35 7.62
N SER A 266 9.14 -7.75 7.74
CA SER A 266 9.88 -7.75 9.01
C SER A 266 11.40 -7.69 8.78
N SER A 267 12.12 -7.24 9.81
CA SER A 267 13.58 -7.32 9.90
C SER A 267 14.01 -7.44 11.36
N SER A 268 15.17 -8.06 11.61
CA SER A 268 15.70 -8.28 12.96
C SER A 268 17.19 -8.67 12.95
N VAL A 269 17.88 -8.41 14.06
CA VAL A 269 19.18 -9.00 14.39
C VAL A 269 18.99 -10.17 15.36
N LEU A 270 19.61 -11.32 15.08
CA LEU A 270 19.44 -12.55 15.85
C LEU A 270 20.49 -12.71 16.96
N THR A 271 20.17 -12.26 18.17
CA THR A 271 21.06 -12.33 19.35
C THR A 271 21.09 -13.71 20.05
N THR A 272 21.04 -14.80 19.28
CA THR A 272 21.01 -16.17 19.84
C THR A 272 22.39 -16.62 20.35
N SER A 273 22.45 -17.09 21.59
CA SER A 273 23.61 -17.74 22.21
C SER A 273 23.26 -19.11 22.80
N PHE A 274 24.29 -19.88 23.13
CA PHE A 274 24.20 -21.23 23.68
C PHE A 274 25.05 -21.34 24.96
N THR A 275 24.86 -22.41 25.74
CA THR A 275 25.71 -22.71 26.90
C THR A 275 26.45 -24.02 26.70
N VAL A 276 27.79 -23.96 26.70
CA VAL A 276 28.68 -25.12 26.52
C VAL A 276 29.70 -25.14 27.64
N GLY A 277 29.81 -26.25 28.38
CA GLY A 277 30.76 -26.36 29.49
C GLY A 277 30.55 -25.34 30.63
N GLY A 278 29.38 -24.71 30.73
CA GLY A 278 29.10 -23.61 31.66
C GLY A 278 29.51 -22.22 31.17
N GLN A 279 29.99 -22.09 29.93
CA GLN A 279 30.34 -20.83 29.29
C GLN A 279 29.29 -20.46 28.21
N THR A 280 29.10 -19.16 27.98
CA THR A 280 28.27 -18.67 26.86
C THR A 280 29.03 -18.82 25.56
N LEU A 281 28.49 -19.64 24.64
CA LEU A 281 28.96 -19.76 23.27
C LEU A 281 28.12 -18.85 22.37
N TRP A 282 28.78 -17.89 21.73
CA TRP A 282 28.23 -17.16 20.60
C TRP A 282 28.57 -17.92 19.31
N PRO A 283 27.63 -18.11 18.37
CA PRO A 283 27.92 -18.79 17.10
C PRO A 283 28.97 -18.08 16.24
N SER A 284 29.09 -16.75 16.37
CA SER A 284 30.08 -15.90 15.70
C SER A 284 30.39 -14.66 16.56
N ASP A 285 31.29 -13.79 16.10
CA ASP A 285 31.52 -12.44 16.67
C ASP A 285 30.55 -11.37 16.12
N HIS A 286 29.76 -11.76 15.13
CA HIS A 286 28.63 -11.02 14.57
C HIS A 286 27.31 -11.76 14.86
N TRP A 287 26.21 -11.00 14.93
CA TRP A 287 24.86 -11.54 14.93
C TRP A 287 24.29 -11.57 13.50
N PRO A 288 23.59 -12.64 13.08
CA PRO A 288 22.93 -12.68 11.79
C PRO A 288 21.87 -11.59 11.66
N VAL A 289 21.84 -10.94 10.49
CA VAL A 289 20.75 -10.06 10.07
C VAL A 289 19.73 -10.89 9.31
N VAL A 290 18.44 -10.72 9.59
CA VAL A 290 17.33 -11.36 8.87
C VAL A 290 16.33 -10.31 8.41
N ALA A 291 15.82 -10.46 7.19
CA ALA A 291 14.76 -9.63 6.62
C ALA A 291 13.78 -10.47 5.81
N SER A 292 12.48 -10.17 5.92
CA SER A 292 11.40 -10.77 5.12
C SER A 292 10.87 -9.75 4.11
N TYR A 293 10.68 -10.20 2.87
CA TYR A 293 10.31 -9.37 1.73
C TYR A 293 9.08 -9.89 1.00
N VAL A 294 8.31 -8.97 0.43
CA VAL A 294 7.33 -9.26 -0.63
C VAL A 294 7.65 -8.38 -1.85
N PRO A 295 7.09 -8.66 -3.05
CA PRO A 295 7.08 -7.67 -4.13
C PRO A 295 6.54 -6.32 -3.63
N ALA A 296 7.01 -5.20 -4.18
CA ALA A 296 6.54 -3.89 -3.75
C ALA A 296 5.02 -3.75 -3.94
N VAL A 297 4.32 -3.13 -2.99
CA VAL A 297 2.87 -2.86 -3.09
C VAL A 297 2.58 -1.88 -4.24
N PHE A 298 3.42 -0.85 -4.41
CA PHE A 298 3.32 0.10 -5.52
C PHE A 298 4.51 0.06 -6.47
N GLY A 299 4.30 0.49 -7.71
CA GLY A 299 5.27 0.52 -8.80
C GLY A 299 6.24 1.71 -8.79
N GLY A 300 6.77 2.03 -9.98
CA GLY A 300 7.63 3.20 -10.20
C GLY A 300 6.89 4.53 -10.03
N ALA A 301 7.65 5.64 -9.96
CA ALA A 301 7.05 6.98 -9.87
C ALA A 301 6.67 7.51 -11.27
N HIS A 302 5.39 7.81 -11.47
CA HIS A 302 4.87 8.55 -12.61
C HIS A 302 4.72 10.02 -12.20
N ALA A 303 5.28 10.94 -12.98
CA ALA A 303 5.19 12.38 -12.70
C ALA A 303 4.07 13.00 -13.54
N ASP A 304 3.19 13.76 -12.89
CA ASP A 304 2.17 14.54 -13.59
C ASP A 304 2.33 16.04 -13.29
N VAL A 305 2.48 16.81 -14.38
CA VAL A 305 2.77 18.25 -14.36
C VAL A 305 1.56 19.12 -14.66
N ASN A 306 0.47 18.52 -15.13
CA ASN A 306 -0.77 19.23 -15.48
C ASN A 306 -1.50 19.61 -14.20
N GLY A 307 -1.94 20.86 -14.05
CA GLY A 307 -2.63 21.29 -12.82
C GLY A 307 -1.77 21.21 -11.54
N LYS A 308 -0.44 21.24 -11.65
CA LYS A 308 0.47 21.29 -10.50
C LYS A 308 0.32 22.59 -9.70
N SER A 309 0.64 22.56 -8.41
CA SER A 309 0.57 23.77 -7.57
C SER A 309 1.48 23.73 -6.35
N ALA A 310 2.31 24.76 -6.22
CA ALA A 310 3.16 25.04 -5.07
C ALA A 310 2.44 25.89 -3.98
N SER A 311 1.11 25.78 -3.88
CA SER A 311 0.30 26.52 -2.92
C SER A 311 -0.43 25.57 -1.96
N SER A 312 -0.19 25.72 -0.66
CA SER A 312 -0.89 25.00 0.42
C SER A 312 -2.40 25.32 0.52
N ALA A 313 -2.89 26.32 -0.22
CA ALA A 313 -4.32 26.59 -0.38
C ALA A 313 -5.00 25.72 -1.45
N THR A 314 -4.24 24.84 -2.12
CA THR A 314 -4.75 23.89 -3.10
C THR A 314 -5.32 22.66 -2.40
N LYS A 315 -6.37 22.09 -2.98
CA LYS A 315 -6.88 20.76 -2.65
C LYS A 315 -7.00 19.96 -3.93
N PHE A 316 -6.53 18.72 -3.89
CA PHE A 316 -6.81 17.72 -4.92
C PHE A 316 -7.87 16.74 -4.42
N TYR A 317 -8.67 16.26 -5.35
CA TYR A 317 -9.66 15.21 -5.16
C TYR A 317 -9.54 14.23 -6.33
N PHE A 318 -9.92 12.98 -6.09
CA PHE A 318 -9.87 11.93 -7.09
C PHE A 318 -11.21 11.22 -7.13
N ALA A 319 -11.90 11.31 -8.27
CA ALA A 319 -13.24 10.79 -8.45
C ALA A 319 -13.50 10.51 -9.94
N ASP A 320 -14.23 9.45 -10.26
CA ASP A 320 -14.65 9.19 -11.65
C ASP A 320 -15.83 10.12 -11.97
N VAL A 321 -15.58 11.22 -12.69
CA VAL A 321 -16.61 12.23 -12.98
C VAL A 321 -17.13 12.12 -14.41
N ASN A 322 -16.59 11.19 -15.21
CA ASN A 322 -16.96 10.99 -16.60
C ASN A 322 -17.69 9.63 -16.84
N GLY A 323 -17.52 8.66 -15.95
CA GLY A 323 -18.08 7.31 -15.98
C GLY A 323 -17.23 6.28 -16.72
N ASP A 324 -15.91 6.46 -16.82
CA ASP A 324 -14.99 5.58 -17.57
C ASP A 324 -14.26 4.52 -16.72
N GLY A 325 -14.50 4.52 -15.41
CA GLY A 325 -13.91 3.60 -14.44
C GLY A 325 -12.65 4.14 -13.74
N LYS A 326 -12.05 5.24 -14.21
CA LYS A 326 -10.83 5.82 -13.63
C LYS A 326 -11.17 7.02 -12.76
N LYS A 327 -10.42 7.20 -11.67
CA LYS A 327 -10.54 8.40 -10.84
C LYS A 327 -9.82 9.57 -11.53
N ASP A 328 -10.60 10.49 -12.08
CA ASP A 328 -10.13 11.77 -12.59
C ASP A 328 -9.61 12.66 -11.46
N LYS A 329 -8.70 13.59 -11.79
CA LYS A 329 -8.16 14.53 -10.82
C LYS A 329 -8.93 15.84 -10.85
N ILE A 330 -9.51 16.23 -9.72
CA ILE A 330 -10.13 17.54 -9.55
C ILE A 330 -9.22 18.44 -8.72
N TYR A 331 -8.85 19.57 -9.30
CA TYR A 331 -8.07 20.64 -8.69
C TYR A 331 -9.00 21.74 -8.19
N TRP A 332 -8.79 22.21 -6.96
CA TRP A 332 -9.36 23.47 -6.49
C TRP A 332 -8.35 24.29 -5.70
N ASN A 333 -8.31 25.60 -5.94
CA ASN A 333 -7.57 26.55 -5.12
C ASN A 333 -8.34 27.87 -5.05
N ARG A 334 -8.77 28.25 -3.85
CA ARG A 334 -9.60 29.44 -3.61
C ARG A 334 -9.01 30.79 -4.07
N THR A 335 -7.71 30.84 -4.35
CA THR A 335 -6.98 32.04 -4.81
C THR A 335 -6.61 32.02 -6.29
N TYR A 336 -6.86 30.90 -6.98
CA TYR A 336 -6.60 30.72 -8.40
C TYR A 336 -7.91 30.67 -9.19
N ASP A 337 -7.93 31.26 -10.39
CA ASP A 337 -9.06 31.25 -11.33
C ASP A 337 -10.46 31.47 -10.71
N SER A 338 -10.56 32.45 -9.79
CA SER A 338 -11.78 32.75 -9.03
C SER A 338 -12.36 31.57 -8.21
N GLY A 339 -11.51 30.60 -7.86
CA GLY A 339 -11.90 29.44 -7.07
C GLY A 339 -12.79 28.45 -7.83
N ARG A 340 -12.65 28.38 -9.15
CA ARG A 340 -13.33 27.39 -10.01
C ARG A 340 -12.68 26.00 -9.90
N PRO A 341 -13.44 24.93 -9.63
CA PRO A 341 -12.96 23.57 -9.77
C PRO A 341 -12.51 23.26 -11.20
N GLN A 342 -11.42 22.52 -11.34
CA GLN A 342 -10.83 22.13 -12.62
C GLN A 342 -10.62 20.62 -12.67
N VAL A 343 -11.28 19.93 -13.59
CA VAL A 343 -11.18 18.49 -13.79
C VAL A 343 -10.14 18.19 -14.87
N PHE A 344 -9.14 17.38 -14.52
CA PHE A 344 -8.16 16.82 -15.42
C PHE A 344 -8.48 15.33 -15.56
N LEU A 345 -9.01 14.90 -16.70
CA LEU A 345 -9.43 13.50 -16.91
C LEU A 345 -8.23 12.54 -16.86
N SER A 346 -8.39 11.34 -16.32
CA SER A 346 -7.30 10.36 -16.27
C SER A 346 -6.99 9.76 -17.64
N ASN A 347 -5.70 9.62 -17.95
CA ASN A 347 -5.27 8.83 -19.12
C ASN A 347 -5.18 7.32 -18.82
N GLY A 348 -5.33 6.88 -17.57
CA GLY A 348 -5.11 5.49 -17.14
C GLY A 348 -3.63 5.07 -17.11
N ASN A 349 -2.71 6.02 -17.21
CA ASN A 349 -1.25 5.78 -17.22
C ASN A 349 -0.50 6.67 -16.22
N GLY A 350 -1.20 7.13 -15.17
CA GLY A 350 -0.63 7.98 -14.12
C GLY A 350 -0.37 9.43 -14.54
N THR A 351 -0.97 9.87 -15.64
CA THR A 351 -1.00 11.28 -16.08
C THR A 351 -2.43 11.71 -16.37
N PHE A 352 -2.69 13.02 -16.32
CA PHE A 352 -4.03 13.56 -16.56
C PHE A 352 -4.07 14.49 -17.79
N GLN A 353 -5.23 14.60 -18.43
CA GLN A 353 -5.43 15.38 -19.65
C GLN A 353 -5.29 16.89 -19.45
N SER A 354 -4.93 17.61 -20.51
CA SER A 354 -4.80 19.08 -20.52
C SER A 354 -5.27 19.64 -21.87
N PRO A 355 -6.02 20.75 -21.91
CA PRO A 355 -6.46 21.57 -20.77
C PRO A 355 -7.53 20.88 -19.92
N ALA A 356 -7.66 21.33 -18.67
CA ALA A 356 -8.72 20.90 -17.77
C ALA A 356 -10.11 21.40 -18.20
N VAL A 357 -11.13 20.67 -17.81
CA VAL A 357 -12.53 21.10 -17.86
C VAL A 357 -12.82 21.97 -16.64
N VAL A 358 -13.29 23.19 -16.86
CA VAL A 358 -13.47 24.19 -15.79
C VAL A 358 -14.94 24.31 -15.41
N HIS A 359 -15.27 23.98 -14.16
CA HIS A 359 -16.63 24.14 -13.64
C HIS A 359 -16.83 25.54 -13.05
N THR A 360 -17.90 26.22 -13.45
CA THR A 360 -18.15 27.63 -13.08
C THR A 360 -19.30 27.82 -12.08
N ALA A 361 -20.30 26.94 -12.03
CA ALA A 361 -21.49 27.15 -11.20
C ALA A 361 -21.23 26.90 -9.69
N GLY A 362 -20.35 25.95 -9.37
CA GLY A 362 -19.85 25.69 -8.02
C GLY A 362 -18.71 26.58 -7.54
N ALA A 363 -18.24 27.57 -8.31
CA ALA A 363 -17.04 28.35 -7.96
C ALA A 363 -17.11 29.04 -6.58
N SER A 364 -16.01 28.96 -5.80
CA SER A 364 -15.89 29.66 -4.52
C SER A 364 -14.45 30.03 -4.16
N THR A 365 -14.26 31.28 -3.70
CA THR A 365 -12.99 31.82 -3.16
C THR A 365 -12.91 31.79 -1.63
N LEU A 366 -13.94 31.29 -0.95
CA LEU A 366 -14.01 31.26 0.52
C LEU A 366 -13.13 30.12 1.07
N ALA A 367 -12.42 30.41 2.18
CA ALA A 367 -11.58 29.41 2.86
C ALA A 367 -12.40 28.35 3.64
N THR A 368 -13.67 28.64 3.88
CA THR A 368 -14.65 27.79 4.58
C THR A 368 -15.30 26.76 3.66
N THR A 369 -15.29 26.97 2.34
CA THR A 369 -15.91 26.04 1.39
C THR A 369 -15.22 24.68 1.44
N ARG A 370 -16.00 23.62 1.34
CA ARG A 370 -15.55 22.24 1.15
C ARG A 370 -16.24 21.65 -0.06
N TYR A 371 -15.47 20.94 -0.87
CA TYR A 371 -15.98 20.13 -1.98
C TYR A 371 -15.82 18.66 -1.60
N HIS A 372 -16.78 17.87 -2.04
CA HIS A 372 -16.78 16.41 -2.02
C HIS A 372 -17.21 15.94 -3.41
N TYR A 373 -16.80 14.75 -3.81
CA TYR A 373 -17.14 14.17 -5.11
C TYR A 373 -17.60 12.74 -4.88
N ALA A 374 -18.86 12.44 -5.17
CA ALA A 374 -19.47 11.14 -4.96
C ALA A 374 -20.73 10.99 -5.83
N ASP A 375 -21.04 9.77 -6.29
CA ASP A 375 -22.26 9.52 -7.08
C ASP A 375 -23.46 9.52 -6.14
N VAL A 376 -24.18 10.63 -6.04
CA VAL A 376 -25.34 10.76 -5.14
C VAL A 376 -26.66 10.48 -5.85
N ASN A 377 -26.62 10.14 -7.15
CA ASN A 377 -27.79 9.97 -7.99
C ASN A 377 -27.95 8.53 -8.56
N GLY A 378 -26.84 7.78 -8.65
CA GLY A 378 -26.74 6.39 -9.07
C GLY A 378 -26.49 6.21 -10.58
N ASP A 379 -25.87 7.18 -11.26
CA ASP A 379 -25.60 7.12 -12.71
C ASP A 379 -24.17 6.66 -13.09
N GLY A 380 -23.36 6.28 -12.08
CA GLY A 380 -21.99 5.82 -12.22
C GLY A 380 -20.94 6.93 -12.23
N LYS A 381 -21.32 8.20 -12.00
CA LYS A 381 -20.38 9.34 -11.99
C LYS A 381 -20.46 10.09 -10.68
N ALA A 382 -19.30 10.52 -10.19
CA ALA A 382 -19.20 11.34 -8.99
C ALA A 382 -19.68 12.78 -9.27
N ASP A 383 -20.76 13.18 -8.61
CA ASP A 383 -21.31 14.54 -8.61
C ASP A 383 -20.46 15.49 -7.75
N GLU A 384 -20.43 16.79 -8.06
CA GLU A 384 -19.78 17.80 -7.20
C GLU A 384 -20.74 18.21 -6.07
N ILE A 385 -20.37 17.94 -4.81
CA ILE A 385 -21.10 18.43 -3.64
C ILE A 385 -20.31 19.54 -2.94
N LEU A 386 -20.87 20.73 -2.93
CA LEU A 386 -20.32 21.91 -2.28
C LEU A 386 -21.05 22.19 -0.96
N TRP A 387 -20.28 22.35 0.13
CA TRP A 387 -20.76 22.93 1.38
C TRP A 387 -19.98 24.21 1.73
N ASP A 388 -20.69 25.24 2.18
CA ASP A 388 -20.08 26.40 2.85
C ASP A 388 -20.98 26.87 4.01
N PRO A 389 -20.46 26.97 5.24
CA PRO A 389 -21.25 27.34 6.42
C PRO A 389 -21.86 28.76 6.37
N THR A 390 -21.36 29.63 5.48
CA THR A 390 -21.85 31.01 5.32
C THR A 390 -22.86 31.19 4.19
N LEU A 391 -23.04 30.18 3.34
CA LEU A 391 -23.95 30.22 2.19
C LEU A 391 -25.20 29.39 2.45
N ASN A 392 -26.36 29.90 2.03
CA ASN A 392 -27.67 29.24 2.13
C ASN A 392 -27.89 28.49 3.47
N SER A 393 -27.65 29.17 4.61
CA SER A 393 -27.78 28.59 5.97
C SER A 393 -26.95 27.32 6.25
N GLY A 394 -25.91 27.04 5.45
CA GLY A 394 -25.08 25.84 5.55
C GLY A 394 -25.63 24.62 4.80
N HIS A 395 -26.54 24.80 3.83
CA HIS A 395 -27.04 23.72 2.98
C HIS A 395 -25.89 23.09 2.18
N THR A 396 -25.99 21.79 1.90
CA THR A 396 -25.17 21.16 0.85
C THR A 396 -25.79 21.43 -0.50
N ARG A 397 -24.96 21.65 -1.52
CA ARG A 397 -25.38 21.97 -2.88
C ARG A 397 -24.75 20.98 -3.84
N VAL A 398 -25.57 20.23 -4.58
CA VAL A 398 -25.11 19.20 -5.52
C VAL A 398 -25.19 19.74 -6.95
N TYR A 399 -24.12 19.57 -7.72
CA TYR A 399 -24.07 19.81 -9.16
C TYR A 399 -23.82 18.47 -9.84
N LEU A 400 -24.86 17.93 -10.49
CA LEU A 400 -24.80 16.59 -11.08
C LEU A 400 -23.72 16.51 -12.17
N ALA A 401 -22.97 15.41 -12.20
CA ALA A 401 -21.97 15.13 -13.21
C ALA A 401 -22.60 15.05 -14.61
N THR A 402 -21.80 15.38 -15.61
CA THR A 402 -22.20 15.40 -17.02
C THR A 402 -21.11 14.74 -17.87
N THR A 403 -21.46 14.35 -19.09
CA THR A 403 -20.51 13.77 -20.04
C THR A 403 -19.26 14.65 -20.23
N ASN A 404 -18.09 14.01 -20.26
CA ASN A 404 -16.75 14.61 -20.39
C ASN A 404 -16.23 15.36 -19.15
N GLY A 405 -16.69 15.00 -17.94
CA GLY A 405 -16.08 15.49 -16.68
C GLY A 405 -16.34 16.97 -16.38
N ASN A 406 -17.57 17.43 -16.63
CA ASN A 406 -18.07 18.71 -16.12
C ASN A 406 -19.30 18.46 -15.25
N PHE A 407 -19.73 19.45 -14.49
CA PHE A 407 -20.95 19.39 -13.69
C PHE A 407 -22.03 20.34 -14.23
N SER A 408 -23.29 20.01 -13.94
CA SER A 408 -24.48 20.79 -14.28
C SER A 408 -24.36 22.24 -13.83
N ALA A 409 -24.83 23.19 -14.64
CA ALA A 409 -24.96 24.58 -14.22
C ALA A 409 -26.15 24.81 -13.25
N THR A 410 -27.07 23.84 -13.15
CA THR A 410 -28.21 23.87 -12.24
C THR A 410 -27.87 23.09 -10.98
N VAL A 411 -27.98 23.77 -9.84
CA VAL A 411 -27.79 23.21 -8.50
C VAL A 411 -29.03 22.48 -8.00
N VAL A 412 -28.83 21.35 -7.32
CA VAL A 412 -29.81 20.70 -6.46
C VAL A 412 -29.51 21.10 -5.01
N ASP A 413 -30.40 21.91 -4.42
CA ASP A 413 -30.25 22.38 -3.04
C ASP A 413 -30.74 21.32 -2.05
N ASN A 414 -29.94 21.05 -1.02
CA ASN A 414 -30.17 19.97 -0.06
C ASN A 414 -30.18 20.52 1.39
N PRO A 415 -31.35 20.96 1.91
CA PRO A 415 -31.51 21.46 3.28
C PRO A 415 -31.36 20.39 4.38
N GLU A 416 -31.55 19.11 4.06
CA GLU A 416 -31.53 17.98 4.98
C GLU A 416 -30.18 17.91 5.70
N GLY A 417 -30.16 17.98 7.04
CA GLY A 417 -28.90 17.95 7.80
C GLY A 417 -27.99 19.16 7.53
N THR A 418 -28.56 20.32 7.19
CA THR A 418 -27.83 21.60 7.10
C THR A 418 -27.15 21.99 8.42
N SER A 419 -26.01 22.68 8.32
CA SER A 419 -25.35 23.32 9.47
C SER A 419 -24.43 24.46 9.03
N ALA A 420 -24.58 25.62 9.66
CA ALA A 420 -23.65 26.74 9.59
C ALA A 420 -22.46 26.60 10.57
N GLY A 421 -22.38 25.50 11.35
CA GLY A 421 -21.29 25.25 12.28
C GLY A 421 -20.00 24.89 11.54
N THR A 422 -18.96 25.69 11.67
CA THR A 422 -17.65 25.50 11.00
C THR A 422 -16.89 24.24 11.43
N THR A 423 -17.30 23.58 12.51
CA THR A 423 -16.79 22.29 13.00
C THR A 423 -17.59 21.09 12.51
N THR A 424 -18.60 21.32 11.67
CA THR A 424 -19.37 20.24 11.03
C THR A 424 -18.53 19.56 9.97
N VAL A 425 -18.60 18.23 9.92
CA VAL A 425 -17.96 17.41 8.90
C VAL A 425 -19.03 16.67 8.13
N TYR A 426 -18.91 16.70 6.80
CA TYR A 426 -19.72 15.92 5.87
C TYR A 426 -18.85 14.85 5.20
N HIS A 427 -19.42 13.67 5.00
CA HIS A 427 -18.90 12.62 4.13
C HIS A 427 -20.03 12.10 3.24
N PHE A 428 -19.67 11.48 2.13
CA PHE A 428 -20.61 10.92 1.16
C PHE A 428 -20.13 9.51 0.80
N ALA A 429 -20.95 8.51 1.06
CA ALA A 429 -20.61 7.11 0.88
C ALA A 429 -21.87 6.24 0.84
N ASP A 430 -21.88 5.18 0.02
CA ASP A 430 -23.00 4.24 -0.06
C ASP A 430 -23.00 3.32 1.16
N VAL A 431 -23.71 3.69 2.22
CA VAL A 431 -23.75 2.88 3.45
C VAL A 431 -24.87 1.86 3.42
N ASN A 432 -25.76 1.91 2.42
CA ASN A 432 -26.92 1.00 2.33
C ASN A 432 -26.76 -0.10 1.26
N GLY A 433 -25.85 0.09 0.30
CA GLY A 433 -25.56 -0.83 -0.80
C GLY A 433 -26.48 -0.67 -2.01
N ASP A 434 -27.12 0.50 -2.21
CA ASP A 434 -28.04 0.76 -3.33
C ASP A 434 -27.41 1.48 -4.53
N GLY A 435 -26.09 1.67 -4.52
CA GLY A 435 -25.30 2.30 -5.57
C GLY A 435 -25.27 3.82 -5.50
N LYS A 436 -25.76 4.46 -4.42
CA LYS A 436 -25.71 5.92 -4.23
C LYS A 436 -24.99 6.30 -2.94
N ALA A 437 -24.18 7.35 -3.01
CA ALA A 437 -23.49 7.91 -1.88
C ALA A 437 -24.45 8.68 -0.95
N ASP A 438 -24.74 8.10 0.21
CA ASP A 438 -25.56 8.71 1.26
C ASP A 438 -24.84 9.89 1.92
N LYS A 439 -25.59 10.90 2.38
CA LYS A 439 -25.04 12.05 3.09
C LYS A 439 -24.84 11.73 4.56
N ILE A 440 -23.60 11.80 5.01
CA ILE A 440 -23.20 11.52 6.39
C ILE A 440 -22.76 12.82 7.07
N TYR A 441 -23.38 13.13 8.20
CA TYR A 441 -23.16 14.33 9.00
C TYR A 441 -22.55 13.95 10.36
N TRP A 442 -21.56 14.72 10.81
CA TRP A 442 -21.09 14.70 12.20
C TRP A 442 -20.68 16.10 12.69
N ASN A 443 -20.94 16.36 13.98
CA ASN A 443 -20.39 17.52 14.70
C ASN A 443 -20.28 17.18 16.18
N SER A 444 -19.11 17.38 16.79
CA SER A 444 -18.81 16.97 18.17
C SER A 444 -19.68 17.62 19.25
N THR A 445 -20.34 18.75 18.96
CA THR A 445 -21.20 19.47 19.92
C THR A 445 -22.70 19.30 19.64
N PHE A 446 -23.09 18.53 18.61
CA PHE A 446 -24.47 18.32 18.21
C PHE A 446 -24.92 16.87 18.43
N ASP A 447 -26.17 16.64 18.82
CA ASP A 447 -26.79 15.31 18.98
C ASP A 447 -25.93 14.29 19.76
N GLY A 448 -25.19 14.76 20.78
CA GLY A 448 -24.27 13.93 21.55
C GLY A 448 -23.07 13.37 20.76
N GLY A 449 -22.69 14.02 19.66
CA GLY A 449 -21.58 13.58 18.81
C GLY A 449 -21.92 12.40 17.90
N ARG A 450 -23.21 12.11 17.69
CA ARG A 450 -23.67 11.00 16.84
C ARG A 450 -23.41 11.26 15.36
N THR A 451 -23.09 10.20 14.63
CA THR A 451 -23.18 10.17 13.16
C THR A 451 -24.65 10.24 12.76
N ARG A 452 -24.99 11.07 11.76
CA ARG A 452 -26.35 11.19 11.21
C ARG A 452 -26.30 10.91 9.71
N VAL A 453 -27.01 9.89 9.26
CA VAL A 453 -27.07 9.48 7.85
C VAL A 453 -28.41 9.88 7.25
N TYR A 454 -28.35 10.52 6.08
CA TYR A 454 -29.49 10.89 5.26
C TYR A 454 -29.35 10.16 3.92
N LEU A 455 -30.19 9.16 3.69
CA LEU A 455 -30.05 8.29 2.52
C LEU A 455 -30.26 9.06 1.22
N ALA A 456 -29.48 8.74 0.20
CA ALA A 456 -29.58 9.33 -1.12
C ALA A 456 -30.90 8.97 -1.81
N THR A 457 -31.35 9.84 -2.71
CA THR A 457 -32.58 9.69 -3.50
C THR A 457 -32.32 10.06 -4.95
N THR A 458 -33.22 9.67 -5.84
CA THR A 458 -33.08 9.91 -7.29
C THR A 458 -32.87 11.39 -7.61
N GLY A 459 -31.82 11.71 -8.38
CA GLY A 459 -31.54 13.07 -8.86
C GLY A 459 -30.66 13.93 -7.93
N GLY A 460 -29.96 13.32 -6.97
CA GLY A 460 -28.99 14.02 -6.11
C GLY A 460 -29.61 14.79 -4.95
N SER A 461 -30.78 14.34 -4.48
CA SER A 461 -31.40 14.80 -3.23
C SER A 461 -31.25 13.78 -2.11
N PHE A 462 -31.38 14.19 -0.85
CA PHE A 462 -31.34 13.27 0.30
C PHE A 462 -32.69 13.15 1.02
N SER A 463 -32.91 12.02 1.69
CA SER A 463 -34.10 11.76 2.49
C SER A 463 -34.17 12.67 3.72
N GLY A 464 -35.35 13.24 3.99
CA GLY A 464 -35.63 13.94 5.25
C GLY A 464 -35.69 13.03 6.48
N THR A 465 -35.76 11.70 6.28
CA THR A 465 -35.62 10.71 7.35
C THR A 465 -34.14 10.45 7.63
N VAL A 466 -33.76 10.48 8.90
CA VAL A 466 -32.37 10.39 9.36
C VAL A 466 -32.16 9.16 10.24
N ALA A 467 -31.09 8.41 9.99
CA ALA A 467 -30.57 7.41 10.91
C ALA A 467 -29.52 8.07 11.82
N ASN A 468 -29.65 7.93 13.15
CA ASN A 468 -28.75 8.57 14.12
C ASN A 468 -28.44 7.66 15.33
N GLY A 469 -27.91 6.47 15.04
CA GLY A 469 -27.44 5.52 16.04
C GLY A 469 -26.38 6.09 16.99
N ALA A 470 -26.33 5.58 18.21
CA ALA A 470 -25.34 6.00 19.21
C ALA A 470 -23.95 5.36 19.00
N GLU A 471 -23.88 4.29 18.21
CA GLU A 471 -22.67 3.50 18.03
C GLU A 471 -21.58 4.27 17.26
N GLY A 472 -20.38 4.33 17.82
CA GLY A 472 -19.29 5.16 17.29
C GLY A 472 -19.53 6.67 17.34
N ALA A 473 -20.43 7.16 18.20
CA ALA A 473 -20.56 8.59 18.50
C ALA A 473 -19.29 9.13 19.18
N SER A 474 -18.90 10.37 18.86
CA SER A 474 -17.80 11.07 19.51
C SER A 474 -18.11 12.54 19.73
N THR A 475 -17.98 12.99 20.97
CA THR A 475 -18.04 14.41 21.37
C THR A 475 -16.66 15.08 21.39
N THR A 476 -15.60 14.37 21.00
CA THR A 476 -14.24 14.92 20.96
C THR A 476 -14.01 15.67 19.65
N ALA A 477 -13.76 16.97 19.73
CA ALA A 477 -13.40 17.79 18.58
C ALA A 477 -12.09 17.28 17.94
N GLY A 478 -12.02 17.28 16.60
CA GLY A 478 -10.87 16.71 15.87
C GLY A 478 -10.90 15.20 15.70
N THR A 479 -11.96 14.49 16.13
CA THR A 479 -12.18 13.09 15.73
C THR A 479 -12.26 12.99 14.22
N LEU A 480 -11.45 12.11 13.62
CA LEU A 480 -11.47 11.81 12.21
C LEU A 480 -12.41 10.63 11.94
N PHE A 481 -13.19 10.75 10.88
CA PHE A 481 -14.03 9.68 10.35
C PHE A 481 -13.59 9.33 8.94
N TYR A 482 -13.56 8.04 8.64
CA TYR A 482 -13.30 7.48 7.33
C TYR A 482 -14.46 6.55 6.98
N TYR A 483 -14.72 6.40 5.68
CA TYR A 483 -15.81 5.59 5.17
C TYR A 483 -15.24 4.77 4.01
N ALA A 484 -15.15 3.46 4.20
CA ALA A 484 -14.72 2.51 3.18
C ALA A 484 -15.32 1.13 3.49
N ASP A 485 -15.70 0.34 2.49
CA ASP A 485 -16.08 -1.07 2.68
C ASP A 485 -14.81 -1.86 3.05
N VAL A 486 -14.62 -2.18 4.33
CA VAL A 486 -13.45 -2.95 4.77
C VAL A 486 -13.75 -4.45 4.80
N ASN A 487 -15.02 -4.85 4.69
CA ASN A 487 -15.46 -6.22 4.92
C ASN A 487 -15.82 -6.97 3.61
N GLY A 488 -15.94 -6.24 2.49
CA GLY A 488 -16.26 -6.73 1.15
C GLY A 488 -17.72 -7.13 0.95
N ASP A 489 -18.68 -6.52 1.67
CA ASP A 489 -20.12 -6.83 1.53
C ASP A 489 -20.88 -5.88 0.58
N GLY A 490 -20.20 -4.87 0.03
CA GLY A 490 -20.77 -3.87 -0.86
C GLY A 490 -21.39 -2.67 -0.17
N LYS A 491 -21.30 -2.56 1.17
CA LYS A 491 -21.70 -1.37 1.94
C LYS A 491 -20.47 -0.70 2.53
N VAL A 492 -20.50 0.63 2.57
CA VAL A 492 -19.40 1.39 3.13
C VAL A 492 -19.46 1.42 4.66
N ASP A 493 -18.46 0.83 5.30
CA ASP A 493 -18.29 0.81 6.75
C ASP A 493 -17.80 2.16 7.31
N LYS A 494 -18.00 2.41 8.60
CA LYS A 494 -17.53 3.60 9.32
C LYS A 494 -16.29 3.29 10.15
N ILE A 495 -15.24 4.09 9.99
CA ILE A 495 -14.03 4.03 10.83
C ILE A 495 -13.83 5.36 11.55
N LEU A 496 -13.56 5.30 12.85
CA LEU A 496 -13.29 6.43 13.74
C LEU A 496 -11.85 6.39 14.24
N TRP A 497 -11.16 7.53 14.26
CA TRP A 497 -9.88 7.67 14.97
C TRP A 497 -9.71 9.04 15.63
N HIS A 498 -9.04 9.04 16.78
CA HIS A 498 -8.54 10.24 17.44
C HIS A 498 -7.30 9.85 18.27
N PRO A 499 -6.20 10.63 18.23
CA PRO A 499 -4.93 10.22 18.86
C PRO A 499 -5.04 9.98 20.37
N THR A 500 -5.93 10.67 21.08
CA THR A 500 -6.11 10.51 22.54
C THR A 500 -7.25 9.56 22.95
N LEU A 501 -8.02 9.02 22.00
CA LEU A 501 -9.11 8.08 22.30
C LEU A 501 -8.67 6.64 21.99
N ASN A 502 -9.29 5.66 22.66
CA ASN A 502 -9.15 4.24 22.34
C ASN A 502 -7.69 3.73 22.26
N SER A 503 -6.77 4.35 23.00
CA SER A 503 -5.31 4.10 22.91
C SER A 503 -4.72 4.29 21.51
N GLY A 504 -5.27 5.22 20.72
CA GLY A 504 -4.81 5.52 19.37
C GLY A 504 -5.26 4.50 18.31
N LYS A 505 -6.19 3.60 18.64
CA LYS A 505 -6.75 2.61 17.70
C LYS A 505 -7.78 3.25 16.77
N THR A 506 -7.81 2.79 15.52
CA THR A 506 -8.93 2.99 14.62
C THR A 506 -10.09 2.07 15.06
N MET A 507 -11.24 2.63 15.41
CA MET A 507 -12.43 1.86 15.77
C MET A 507 -13.31 1.69 14.54
N VAL A 508 -13.64 0.45 14.18
CA VAL A 508 -14.41 0.09 12.99
C VAL A 508 -15.83 -0.32 13.38
N TYR A 509 -16.81 0.18 12.62
CA TYR A 509 -18.23 -0.08 12.76
C TYR A 509 -18.77 -0.46 11.38
N LEU A 510 -19.16 -1.73 11.23
CA LEU A 510 -19.67 -2.25 9.97
C LEU A 510 -21.05 -1.69 9.67
N SER A 511 -21.38 -1.47 8.40
CA SER A 511 -22.70 -0.93 8.05
C SER A 511 -23.80 -1.99 8.15
N ASP A 512 -24.86 -1.67 8.90
CA ASP A 512 -26.04 -2.54 8.99
C ASP A 512 -26.89 -2.48 7.70
N GLY A 513 -26.71 -1.44 6.87
CA GLY A 513 -27.39 -1.24 5.58
C GLY A 513 -28.64 -0.35 5.64
N ASP A 514 -28.94 0.27 6.78
CA ASP A 514 -30.06 1.19 6.99
C ASP A 514 -29.61 2.60 7.43
N GLY A 515 -28.31 2.88 7.33
CA GLY A 515 -27.66 4.08 7.87
C GLY A 515 -27.24 3.98 9.35
N THR A 516 -27.42 2.81 9.99
CA THR A 516 -26.81 2.47 11.28
C THR A 516 -25.59 1.56 11.12
N PHE A 517 -24.83 1.40 12.21
CA PHE A 517 -23.55 0.68 12.19
C PHE A 517 -23.33 -0.15 13.47
N THR A 518 -22.72 -1.33 13.32
CA THR A 518 -22.40 -2.27 14.40
C THR A 518 -20.89 -2.38 14.61
N ALA A 519 -20.39 -2.24 15.85
CA ALA A 519 -18.96 -2.28 16.14
C ALA A 519 -18.29 -3.64 15.82
N SER A 520 -17.18 -3.60 15.06
CA SER A 520 -16.31 -4.76 14.83
C SER A 520 -15.09 -4.71 15.74
N SER A 521 -15.05 -5.63 16.72
CA SER A 521 -13.93 -5.75 17.65
C SER A 521 -12.70 -6.43 17.02
N THR A 522 -12.86 -7.23 15.97
CA THR A 522 -11.74 -7.87 15.27
C THR A 522 -10.94 -6.83 14.49
N PHE A 523 -11.61 -6.01 13.67
CA PHE A 523 -10.98 -4.90 12.96
C PHE A 523 -10.38 -3.87 13.92
N SER A 524 -11.14 -3.46 14.94
CA SER A 524 -10.71 -2.44 15.92
C SER A 524 -9.51 -2.84 16.79
N ASN A 525 -9.12 -4.12 16.80
CA ASN A 525 -7.96 -4.64 17.54
C ASN A 525 -6.85 -5.15 16.59
N SER A 526 -6.82 -4.69 15.34
CA SER A 526 -5.87 -5.13 14.31
C SER A 526 -5.21 -3.97 13.53
N GLY A 527 -4.08 -4.28 12.89
CA GLY A 527 -3.24 -3.32 12.17
C GLY A 527 -2.63 -2.21 13.05
N ALA A 528 -2.19 -1.12 12.42
CA ALA A 528 -1.54 0.01 13.10
C ALA A 528 -2.43 0.74 14.12
N THR A 529 -1.78 1.30 15.14
CA THR A 529 -2.36 2.23 16.13
C THR A 529 -1.40 3.41 16.30
N SER A 530 -1.90 4.60 16.63
CA SER A 530 -1.04 5.74 16.97
C SER A 530 -1.74 6.74 17.87
N GLY A 531 -1.01 7.20 18.87
CA GLY A 531 -1.40 8.32 19.74
C GLY A 531 -0.86 9.68 19.30
N THR A 532 -0.27 9.80 18.10
CA THR A 532 0.31 11.07 17.62
C THR A 532 -0.61 11.75 16.60
N SER A 533 -0.72 13.08 16.67
CA SER A 533 -1.50 13.87 15.71
C SER A 533 -0.83 14.04 14.34
N ALA A 534 0.43 13.60 14.19
CA ALA A 534 1.15 13.57 12.93
C ALA A 534 0.81 12.33 12.07
N THR A 535 0.13 11.34 12.66
CA THR A 535 -0.35 10.17 11.93
C THR A 535 -1.52 10.51 11.02
N SER A 536 -1.48 9.98 9.80
CA SER A 536 -2.65 9.83 8.93
C SER A 536 -2.97 8.35 8.74
N PHE A 537 -4.27 8.03 8.74
CA PHE A 537 -4.80 6.75 8.27
C PHE A 537 -5.54 6.96 6.94
N TYR A 538 -5.49 5.95 6.08
CA TYR A 538 -6.25 5.88 4.84
C TYR A 538 -6.85 4.48 4.72
N PHE A 539 -7.96 4.38 3.98
CA PHE A 539 -8.66 3.12 3.73
C PHE A 539 -9.00 3.05 2.24
N ALA A 540 -8.42 2.09 1.54
CA ALA A 540 -8.61 1.88 0.10
C ALA A 540 -8.13 0.47 -0.28
N ASP A 541 -8.81 -0.18 -1.22
CA ASP A 541 -8.38 -1.47 -1.74
C ASP A 541 -7.13 -1.30 -2.61
N VAL A 542 -5.95 -1.65 -2.09
CA VAL A 542 -4.68 -1.49 -2.84
C VAL A 542 -4.20 -2.82 -3.43
N ASN A 543 -5.00 -3.90 -3.31
CA ASN A 543 -4.62 -5.24 -3.75
C ASN A 543 -5.57 -5.82 -4.82
N GLY A 544 -6.78 -5.29 -4.92
CA GLY A 544 -7.83 -5.62 -5.89
C GLY A 544 -8.80 -6.73 -5.44
N ASP A 545 -8.93 -7.01 -4.15
CA ASP A 545 -9.81 -8.07 -3.61
C ASP A 545 -11.23 -7.58 -3.25
N GLY A 546 -11.53 -6.30 -3.44
CA GLY A 546 -12.80 -5.67 -3.12
C GLY A 546 -12.93 -5.20 -1.66
N ARG A 547 -11.84 -5.23 -0.86
CA ARG A 547 -11.83 -4.79 0.54
C ARG A 547 -10.89 -3.60 0.72
N ALA A 548 -11.34 -2.59 1.44
CA ALA A 548 -10.50 -1.45 1.75
C ALA A 548 -9.41 -1.80 2.77
N ASP A 549 -8.17 -1.86 2.30
CA ASP A 549 -6.98 -2.05 3.12
C ASP A 549 -6.69 -0.82 3.98
N LYS A 550 -6.05 -1.04 5.13
CA LYS A 550 -5.67 0.02 6.06
C LYS A 550 -4.24 0.47 5.77
N ILE A 551 -4.06 1.73 5.37
CA ILE A 551 -2.75 2.35 5.19
C ILE A 551 -2.46 3.31 6.34
N TYR A 552 -1.30 3.16 6.96
CA TYR A 552 -0.77 4.02 8.00
C TYR A 552 0.41 4.83 7.48
N TRP A 553 0.40 6.15 7.69
CA TRP A 553 1.55 7.01 7.45
C TRP A 553 1.80 7.96 8.62
N ASN A 554 3.07 8.25 8.86
CA ASN A 554 3.55 9.28 9.77
C ASN A 554 4.88 9.79 9.16
N PRO A 555 5.11 11.11 9.02
CA PRO A 555 6.38 11.63 8.52
C PRO A 555 7.60 11.21 9.35
N ASP A 556 7.42 10.91 10.64
CA ASP A 556 8.47 10.41 11.54
C ASP A 556 8.79 8.91 11.35
N ASN A 557 8.09 8.19 10.46
CA ASN A 557 8.48 6.83 10.05
C ASN A 557 9.86 6.84 9.35
N TYR A 558 10.50 5.67 9.24
CA TYR A 558 11.89 5.50 8.82
C TYR A 558 12.31 6.32 7.56
N LEU A 559 11.57 6.21 6.46
CA LEU A 559 11.72 7.07 5.27
C LEU A 559 10.45 7.90 5.04
N GLY A 560 9.61 8.00 6.08
CA GLY A 560 8.22 8.39 5.94
C GLY A 560 7.46 7.38 5.08
N GLU A 561 7.76 6.09 5.24
CA GLU A 561 7.13 5.01 4.48
C GLU A 561 5.66 4.78 4.90
N PRO A 562 4.75 4.58 3.93
CA PRO A 562 3.44 4.02 4.21
C PRO A 562 3.56 2.56 4.65
N LYS A 563 2.79 2.18 5.68
CA LYS A 563 2.65 0.80 6.16
C LYS A 563 1.26 0.33 5.82
N VAL A 564 1.17 -0.67 4.95
CA VAL A 564 -0.10 -1.27 4.49
C VAL A 564 -0.44 -2.46 5.37
N TYR A 565 -1.72 -2.63 5.67
CA TYR A 565 -2.27 -3.78 6.36
C TYR A 565 -3.50 -4.26 5.58
N TYR A 566 -3.40 -5.43 4.95
CA TYR A 566 -4.47 -5.94 4.10
C TYR A 566 -5.70 -6.32 4.92
N SER A 567 -6.88 -6.09 4.38
CA SER A 567 -8.14 -6.44 5.03
C SER A 567 -8.51 -7.89 4.75
N GLU A 568 -8.41 -8.76 5.75
CA GLU A 568 -8.62 -10.20 5.58
C GLU A 568 -10.09 -10.61 5.73
N THR A 569 -10.46 -11.77 5.14
CA THR A 569 -11.77 -12.42 5.35
C THR A 569 -12.04 -12.83 6.80
N THR A 570 -11.05 -12.70 7.68
CA THR A 570 -11.19 -12.86 9.14
C THR A 570 -11.66 -11.59 9.85
N ASN A 571 -11.99 -10.54 9.09
CA ASN A 571 -12.34 -9.20 9.55
C ASN A 571 -11.23 -8.59 10.42
N ALA A 572 -9.99 -8.65 9.95
CA ALA A 572 -8.81 -8.11 10.61
C ALA A 572 -7.82 -7.53 9.59
N PHE A 573 -7.11 -6.47 9.98
CA PHE A 573 -6.03 -5.87 9.20
C PHE A 573 -4.69 -6.56 9.50
N VAL A 574 -4.11 -7.22 8.51
CA VAL A 574 -2.87 -8.04 8.64
C VAL A 574 -1.68 -7.38 7.94
N GLY A 575 -0.55 -7.31 8.64
CA GLY A 575 0.65 -6.60 8.21
C GLY A 575 1.57 -6.32 9.42
N PRO A 576 2.48 -5.34 9.36
CA PRO A 576 2.66 -4.34 8.29
C PRO A 576 3.40 -4.87 7.05
N ILE A 577 3.06 -4.29 5.91
CA ILE A 577 3.91 -4.28 4.71
C ILE A 577 4.47 -2.85 4.55
N TYR A 578 5.79 -2.70 4.61
CA TYR A 578 6.47 -1.41 4.56
C TYR A 578 6.72 -1.03 3.09
N SER A 579 5.88 -0.15 2.53
CA SER A 579 5.99 0.25 1.13
C SER A 579 7.16 1.19 0.91
N LEU A 580 8.13 0.76 0.10
CA LEU A 580 9.32 1.55 -0.21
C LEU A 580 9.13 2.57 -1.34
N ARG A 581 7.88 2.78 -1.78
CA ARG A 581 7.48 3.75 -2.81
C ARG A 581 6.63 4.87 -2.21
N GLY A 582 6.62 6.02 -2.86
CA GLY A 582 5.96 7.23 -2.38
C GLY A 582 6.48 7.85 -1.07
N THR A 583 7.46 7.25 -0.38
CA THR A 583 7.89 7.60 0.98
C THR A 583 8.24 9.10 1.18
N SER A 584 7.72 9.73 2.24
CA SER A 584 7.93 11.16 2.51
C SER A 584 7.98 11.49 3.99
N GLN A 585 9.03 12.18 4.42
CA GLN A 585 9.23 12.67 5.80
C GLN A 585 8.75 14.12 6.01
N SER A 586 8.13 14.74 4.99
CA SER A 586 7.55 16.08 5.12
C SER A 586 6.11 16.01 5.60
N ALA A 587 5.79 16.70 6.69
CA ALA A 587 4.43 16.87 7.20
C ALA A 587 3.49 17.64 6.25
N ASP A 588 4.04 18.32 5.24
CA ASP A 588 3.30 19.00 4.17
C ASP A 588 2.85 18.04 3.03
N THR A 589 3.08 16.74 3.19
CA THR A 589 2.73 15.72 2.21
C THR A 589 1.28 15.28 2.37
N GLU A 590 0.49 15.37 1.30
CA GLU A 590 -0.82 14.75 1.20
C GLU A 590 -0.72 13.48 0.34
N PHE A 591 -1.22 12.37 0.88
CA PHE A 591 -1.44 11.14 0.11
C PHE A 591 -2.92 10.97 -0.19
N TYR A 592 -3.19 10.43 -1.38
CA TYR A 592 -4.50 9.96 -1.81
C TYR A 592 -4.32 8.54 -2.34
N PHE A 593 -5.31 7.68 -2.10
CA PHE A 593 -5.33 6.31 -2.60
C PHE A 593 -6.58 6.16 -3.46
N SER A 594 -6.41 5.95 -4.76
CA SER A 594 -7.50 6.01 -5.74
C SER A 594 -7.08 5.33 -7.04
N ASP A 595 -7.96 4.54 -7.64
CA ASP A 595 -7.71 3.87 -8.92
C ASP A 595 -7.70 4.90 -10.06
N ILE A 596 -6.52 5.48 -10.34
CA ILE A 596 -6.34 6.42 -11.45
C ILE A 596 -5.94 5.68 -12.74
N SER A 597 -5.57 4.40 -12.64
CA SER A 597 -5.20 3.55 -13.78
C SER A 597 -6.43 2.95 -14.49
N GLY A 598 -7.46 2.59 -13.72
CA GLY A 598 -8.64 1.83 -14.12
C GLY A 598 -8.45 0.31 -14.05
N ASP A 599 -7.55 -0.18 -13.19
CA ASP A 599 -7.23 -1.61 -13.05
C ASP A 599 -7.95 -2.30 -11.88
N GLY A 600 -8.74 -1.56 -11.11
CA GLY A 600 -9.46 -2.02 -9.92
C GLY A 600 -8.69 -1.85 -8.61
N LYS A 601 -7.47 -1.31 -8.62
CA LYS A 601 -6.64 -1.12 -7.42
C LYS A 601 -6.40 0.36 -7.14
N ALA A 602 -6.39 0.73 -5.86
CA ALA A 602 -6.16 2.10 -5.44
C ALA A 602 -4.67 2.47 -5.51
N ASP A 603 -4.31 3.21 -6.57
CA ASP A 603 -2.98 3.76 -6.76
C ASP A 603 -2.61 4.79 -5.68
N GLN A 604 -1.34 4.84 -5.30
CA GLN A 604 -0.82 5.86 -4.40
C GLN A 604 -0.52 7.15 -5.19
N VAL A 605 -1.26 8.22 -4.91
CA VAL A 605 -0.93 9.58 -5.36
C VAL A 605 -0.32 10.36 -4.21
N ARG A 606 0.87 10.93 -4.43
CA ARG A 606 1.55 11.85 -3.50
C ARG A 606 1.56 13.26 -4.07
N TRP A 607 1.20 14.21 -3.22
CA TRP A 607 1.42 15.64 -3.43
C TRP A 607 2.19 16.25 -2.25
N ASN A 608 3.05 17.22 -2.55
CA ASN A 608 3.63 18.11 -1.55
C ASN A 608 3.87 19.47 -2.21
N PHE A 609 3.33 20.55 -1.66
CA PHE A 609 3.41 21.87 -2.28
C PHE A 609 4.82 22.49 -2.23
N GLY A 610 5.70 22.01 -1.34
CA GLY A 610 7.09 22.45 -1.22
C GLY A 610 8.08 21.69 -2.11
N GLU A 611 7.69 20.53 -2.65
CA GLU A 611 8.55 19.67 -3.45
C GLU A 611 8.18 19.73 -4.94
N TYR A 612 9.15 19.45 -5.84
CA TYR A 612 8.92 19.29 -7.29
C TYR A 612 8.07 20.39 -7.97
N THR A 613 8.09 21.63 -7.46
CA THR A 613 7.19 22.73 -7.90
C THR A 613 5.68 22.42 -7.78
N GLY A 614 5.30 21.51 -6.88
CA GLY A 614 3.92 21.12 -6.62
C GLY A 614 3.33 20.07 -7.56
N GLU A 615 4.18 19.30 -8.24
CA GLU A 615 3.82 18.18 -9.12
C GLU A 615 3.27 16.98 -8.34
N LEU A 616 2.43 16.17 -8.99
CA LEU A 616 2.01 14.89 -8.43
C LEU A 616 3.03 13.79 -8.74
N ARG A 617 3.20 12.88 -7.78
CA ARG A 617 3.95 11.63 -7.94
C ARG A 617 3.01 10.46 -7.70
N ASN A 618 2.73 9.73 -8.76
CA ASN A 618 1.76 8.64 -8.77
C ASN A 618 2.50 7.30 -8.83
N TYR A 619 2.02 6.29 -8.11
CA TYR A 619 2.64 4.97 -8.02
C TYR A 619 1.52 3.93 -8.08
N PHE A 620 1.41 3.17 -9.18
CA PHE A 620 0.31 2.22 -9.32
C PHE A 620 0.44 1.07 -8.33
N ALA A 621 -0.68 0.51 -7.90
CA ALA A 621 -0.66 -0.77 -7.20
C ALA A 621 -0.20 -1.89 -8.14
N ASN A 622 0.47 -2.93 -7.61
CA ASN A 622 0.98 -4.07 -8.41
C ASN A 622 0.07 -5.30 -8.27
#